data_AF-A0A127ZJ31-F1
#
_entry.id   AF-A0A127ZJ31-F1
#
_cell.length_a   1.000
_cell.length_b   1.000
_cell.length_c   1.000
_cell.angle_alpha   90.00
_cell.angle_beta   90.00
_cell.angle_gamma   90.00
#
_symmetry.space_group_name_H-M   'P 1'
#
loop_
_entity.id
_entity.type
_entity.pdbx_description
1 polymer ?
#
loop_
_entity_poly.entity_id
_entity_poly.type
_entity_poly.pdbx_seq_one_letter_code
_entity_poly.pdbx_strand_id
1 'polypeptide(L)'
;MLLRQRSARKMSDQSLLKPSELPNGNAHPVSQPRKGIRLNRVLGRIVPIILLIYIAYTYDLVVIRYAFRDLHGEQERTLTAILWLLPTHSLFLWSLRAYLRVFFAHDRLPASGATNYSGVISWLRARLGATFSDSDRAQHEDEQHIAQSVLTLLKASSCSDVRVKLCQPDGQPLRCWRDSCNGNLKAFRTRHCGDCGVCRVGFDHHCAWFDNDVTAAATLRPFIGFLISIPPLYLLGLGPLFPTAWRMLRRIQSFTSNDPGIRAAWWSKWYSWIGGPAFRWMVGFALGTSRWSNSTPGRMPHESPRAPVLVAVGAVFVFVATALATSSLTHLRYGKLTVDVERSKAFRKLQRQLEKVDNSQTRVDAIRLKMDSLAPGQHFKVSWTDRVSTQRQERVVSLSVYEGLLSHGSPWANLRRLLSNSTDTTPACSLSDTALRKVLEKASLLIPAP
;
A
#
# COMPACT_ATOMS: atom_id res chain seq x y z
N MET A 1 19.17 4.03 34.43
CA MET A 1 20.64 3.97 34.35
C MET A 1 21.00 2.66 33.67
N LEU A 2 21.37 2.54 32.40
CA LEU A 2 22.36 3.26 31.59
C LEU A 2 21.81 3.49 30.16
N LEU A 3 21.77 4.76 29.73
CA LEU A 3 21.43 5.15 28.38
C LEU A 3 22.62 4.87 27.46
N ARG A 4 22.47 3.87 26.58
CA ARG A 4 23.46 3.51 25.57
C ARG A 4 23.42 4.56 24.45
N GLN A 5 24.36 5.50 24.48
CA GLN A 5 24.64 6.43 23.38
C GLN A 5 24.89 5.62 22.10
N ARG A 6 23.98 5.76 21.12
CA ARG A 6 24.22 5.27 19.75
C ARG A 6 25.11 6.28 19.04
N SER A 7 26.34 5.85 18.73
CA SER A 7 27.31 6.56 17.89
C SER A 7 26.67 7.04 16.60
N ALA A 8 26.85 8.33 16.31
CA ALA A 8 26.42 8.98 15.08
C ALA A 8 27.18 8.36 13.89
N ARG A 9 26.47 7.56 13.09
CA ARG A 9 26.98 7.08 11.81
C ARG A 9 27.08 8.27 10.87
N LYS A 10 28.32 8.72 10.58
CA LYS A 10 28.62 9.64 9.47
C LYS A 10 27.99 9.07 8.20
N MET A 11 26.87 9.64 7.77
CA MET A 11 26.40 9.46 6.40
C MET A 11 27.37 10.23 5.51
N SER A 12 28.05 9.50 4.63
CA SER A 12 28.85 10.07 3.56
C SER A 12 27.94 10.86 2.63
N ASP A 13 27.95 12.19 2.77
CA ASP A 13 27.42 13.14 1.78
C ASP A 13 28.27 13.07 0.51
N GLN A 14 27.94 12.14 -0.37
CA GLN A 14 28.38 12.14 -1.78
C GLN A 14 27.15 11.98 -2.68
N SER A 15 26.35 13.04 -2.73
CA SER A 15 25.57 13.41 -3.93
C SER A 15 25.15 14.88 -3.79
N LEU A 16 26.16 15.75 -3.81
CA LEU A 16 25.99 17.18 -4.04
C LEU A 16 25.32 17.38 -5.40
N LEU A 17 24.03 17.69 -5.36
CA LEU A 17 23.22 18.12 -6.49
C LEU A 17 23.79 19.43 -7.04
N LYS A 18 24.11 19.44 -8.34
CA LYS A 18 24.36 20.69 -9.09
C LYS A 18 23.12 21.60 -8.97
N PRO A 19 23.29 22.91 -8.73
CA PRO A 19 22.17 23.86 -8.72
C PRO A 19 21.50 23.85 -10.10
N SER A 20 20.20 23.62 -10.14
CA SER A 20 19.38 23.79 -11.33
C SER A 20 19.19 25.29 -11.59
N GLU A 21 19.76 25.77 -12.68
CA GLU A 21 19.54 27.10 -13.23
C GLU A 21 18.06 27.31 -13.61
N LEU A 22 17.65 28.58 -13.55
CA LEU A 22 16.33 29.13 -13.88
C LEU A 22 15.83 28.71 -15.28
N PRO A 23 14.51 28.75 -15.50
CA PRO A 23 13.89 28.26 -16.74
C PRO A 23 14.14 29.25 -17.88
N ASN A 24 15.22 29.05 -18.61
CA ASN A 24 15.34 29.55 -19.97
C ASN A 24 14.80 28.47 -20.91
N GLY A 25 13.95 28.84 -21.87
CA GLY A 25 13.12 27.98 -22.71
C GLY A 25 13.83 27.03 -23.69
N ASN A 26 15.06 26.61 -23.39
CA ASN A 26 15.80 25.62 -24.17
C ASN A 26 15.76 24.27 -23.44
N ALA A 27 15.08 23.31 -24.06
CA ALA A 27 14.94 21.93 -23.61
C ALA A 27 16.32 21.27 -23.47
N HIS A 28 16.96 21.41 -22.31
CA HIS A 28 18.15 20.62 -21.99
C HIS A 28 17.77 19.13 -21.94
N PRO A 29 18.59 18.24 -22.53
CA PRO A 29 18.36 16.81 -22.48
C PRO A 29 18.39 16.38 -21.02
N VAL A 30 17.20 16.07 -20.48
CA VAL A 30 17.00 15.57 -19.13
C VAL A 30 17.88 14.34 -18.97
N SER A 31 18.94 14.46 -18.16
CA SER A 31 19.86 13.37 -17.88
C SER A 31 19.06 12.15 -17.44
N GLN A 32 19.06 11.09 -18.24
CA GLN A 32 18.24 9.92 -17.93
C GLN A 32 18.67 9.36 -16.57
N PRO A 33 17.73 9.20 -15.62
CA PRO A 33 18.06 8.71 -14.30
C PRO A 33 18.74 7.34 -14.44
N ARG A 34 19.93 7.20 -13.85
CA ARG A 34 20.71 5.94 -13.88
C ARG A 34 19.79 4.79 -13.48
N LYS A 35 19.65 3.80 -14.37
CA LYS A 35 18.84 2.59 -14.19
C LYS A 35 19.47 1.69 -13.12
N GLY A 36 19.43 2.10 -11.86
CA GLY A 36 19.77 1.23 -10.74
C GLY A 36 18.78 0.06 -10.69
N ILE A 37 19.27 -1.15 -10.42
CA ILE A 37 18.41 -2.31 -10.15
C ILE A 37 17.51 -1.93 -8.98
N ARG A 38 16.21 -1.82 -9.26
CA ARG A 38 15.23 -1.47 -8.24
C ARG A 38 14.95 -2.72 -7.42
N LEU A 39 15.64 -2.85 -6.29
CA LEU A 39 15.51 -3.98 -5.36
C LEU A 39 14.05 -4.33 -5.07
N ASN A 40 13.17 -3.31 -4.97
CA ASN A 40 11.73 -3.48 -4.79
C ASN A 40 11.07 -4.36 -5.86
N ARG A 41 11.50 -4.26 -7.12
CA ARG A 41 10.95 -5.06 -8.23
C ARG A 41 11.36 -6.52 -8.15
N VAL A 42 12.58 -6.79 -7.66
CA VAL A 42 13.05 -8.16 -7.43
C VAL A 42 12.29 -8.76 -6.25
N LEU A 43 12.18 -8.00 -5.15
CA LEU A 43 11.42 -8.40 -3.98
C LEU A 43 9.95 -8.65 -4.33
N GLY A 44 9.35 -7.79 -5.15
CA GLY A 44 7.98 -7.89 -5.65
C GLY A 44 7.68 -9.23 -6.32
N ARG A 45 8.64 -9.80 -7.05
CA ARG A 45 8.48 -11.10 -7.72
C ARG A 45 8.69 -12.30 -6.81
N ILE A 46 9.58 -12.16 -5.83
CA ILE A 46 9.95 -13.27 -4.93
C ILE A 46 8.88 -13.47 -3.85
N VAL A 47 8.33 -12.39 -3.30
CA VAL A 47 7.39 -12.45 -2.18
C VAL A 47 6.13 -13.27 -2.48
N PRO A 48 5.44 -13.11 -3.64
CA PRO A 48 4.31 -13.95 -4.02
C PRO A 48 4.64 -15.44 -4.10
N ILE A 49 5.86 -15.80 -4.52
CA ILE A 49 6.31 -17.20 -4.59
C ILE A 49 6.47 -17.76 -3.18
N ILE A 50 7.08 -17.00 -2.26
CA ILE A 50 7.22 -17.39 -0.85
C ILE A 50 5.83 -17.58 -0.21
N LEU A 51 4.90 -16.66 -0.46
CA LEU A 51 3.52 -16.77 0.02
C LEU A 51 2.82 -18.02 -0.52
N LEU A 52 2.96 -18.30 -1.82
CA LEU A 52 2.37 -19.49 -2.45
C LEU A 52 2.90 -20.79 -1.82
N ILE A 53 4.21 -20.87 -1.60
CA ILE A 53 4.85 -22.02 -0.94
C ILE A 53 4.29 -22.18 0.49
N TYR A 54 4.24 -21.10 1.26
CA TYR A 54 3.68 -21.11 2.61
C TYR A 54 2.21 -21.56 2.64
N ILE A 55 1.38 -21.03 1.73
CA ILE A 55 -0.03 -21.38 1.61
C ILE A 55 -0.19 -22.86 1.26
N ALA A 56 0.58 -23.38 0.30
CA ALA A 56 0.52 -24.78 -0.10
C ALA A 56 0.85 -25.72 1.07
N TYR A 57 1.93 -25.44 1.81
CA TYR A 57 2.28 -26.25 2.99
C TYR A 57 1.28 -26.11 4.13
N THR A 58 0.72 -24.93 4.34
CA THR A 58 -0.32 -24.70 5.36
C THR A 58 -1.60 -25.45 4.99
N TYR A 59 -1.99 -25.43 3.72
CA TYR A 59 -3.16 -26.13 3.23
C TYR A 59 -3.01 -27.65 3.34
N ASP A 60 -1.85 -28.22 2.96
CA ASP A 60 -1.52 -29.64 3.18
C ASP A 60 -1.66 -30.03 4.66
N LEU A 61 -1.09 -29.21 5.56
CA LEU A 61 -1.14 -29.47 7.00
C LEU A 61 -2.58 -29.43 7.55
N VAL A 62 -3.34 -28.39 7.20
CA VAL A 62 -4.68 -28.13 7.72
C VAL A 62 -5.70 -29.11 7.15
N VAL A 63 -5.74 -29.25 5.83
CA VAL A 63 -6.81 -29.98 5.12
C VAL A 63 -6.49 -31.46 5.02
N ILE A 64 -5.30 -31.81 4.52
CA ILE A 64 -4.96 -33.21 4.24
C ILE A 64 -4.55 -33.94 5.51
N ARG A 65 -3.58 -33.39 6.26
CA ARG A 65 -3.00 -34.10 7.41
C ARG A 65 -3.89 -34.06 8.64
N TYR A 66 -4.45 -32.90 8.96
CA TYR A 66 -5.24 -32.75 10.18
C TYR A 66 -6.72 -33.04 9.97
N ALA A 67 -7.39 -32.35 9.04
CA ALA A 67 -8.83 -32.58 8.84
C ALA A 67 -9.15 -33.98 8.29
N PHE A 68 -8.50 -34.37 7.21
CA PHE A 68 -8.84 -35.62 6.51
C PHE A 68 -8.23 -36.85 7.18
N ARG A 69 -6.91 -36.85 7.46
CA ARG A 69 -6.26 -38.04 8.04
C ARG A 69 -6.52 -38.22 9.53
N ASP A 70 -6.33 -37.18 10.34
CA ASP A 70 -6.48 -37.28 11.80
C ASP A 70 -7.95 -37.21 12.24
N LEU A 71 -8.66 -36.12 11.94
CA LEU A 71 -10.04 -35.96 12.42
C LEU A 71 -11.02 -36.94 11.76
N HIS A 72 -10.99 -37.08 10.43
CA HIS A 72 -11.90 -37.98 9.72
C HIS A 72 -11.44 -39.44 9.76
N GLY A 73 -10.16 -39.72 9.44
CA GLY A 73 -9.64 -41.09 9.38
C GLY A 73 -9.40 -41.75 10.73
N GLU A 74 -8.65 -41.11 11.63
CA GLU A 74 -8.23 -41.74 12.90
C GLU A 74 -9.25 -41.54 14.04
N GLN A 75 -9.92 -40.38 14.11
CA GLN A 75 -10.85 -40.05 15.19
C GLN A 75 -12.32 -40.23 14.84
N GLU A 76 -12.65 -40.53 13.57
CA GLU A 76 -14.02 -40.66 13.05
C GLU A 76 -14.92 -39.41 13.28
N ARG A 77 -14.31 -38.24 13.50
CA ARG A 77 -14.98 -36.94 13.77
C ARG A 77 -15.27 -36.16 12.49
N THR A 78 -15.97 -36.78 11.55
CA THR A 78 -16.26 -36.21 10.22
C THR A 78 -17.02 -34.88 10.30
N LEU A 79 -18.05 -34.80 11.15
CA LEU A 79 -18.86 -33.59 11.28
C LEU A 79 -18.02 -32.40 11.78
N THR A 80 -17.15 -32.62 12.76
CA THR A 80 -16.25 -31.58 13.28
C THR A 80 -15.30 -31.09 12.19
N ALA A 81 -14.72 -31.99 11.40
CA ALA A 81 -13.87 -31.63 10.27
C ALA A 81 -14.62 -30.76 9.25
N ILE A 82 -15.86 -31.12 8.89
CA ILE A 82 -16.70 -30.35 7.94
C ILE A 82 -17.05 -28.97 8.49
N LEU A 83 -17.57 -28.89 9.72
CA LEU A 83 -17.99 -27.63 10.34
C LEU A 83 -16.83 -26.65 10.50
N TRP A 84 -15.62 -27.15 10.69
CA TRP A 84 -14.42 -26.34 10.77
C TRP A 84 -13.84 -25.95 9.39
N LEU A 85 -13.77 -26.89 8.45
CA LEU A 85 -13.19 -26.64 7.13
C LEU A 85 -14.05 -25.71 6.27
N LEU A 86 -15.38 -25.78 6.35
CA LEU A 86 -16.27 -24.98 5.50
C LEU A 86 -16.08 -23.45 5.69
N PRO A 87 -16.12 -22.89 6.91
CA PRO A 87 -15.84 -21.46 7.12
C PRO A 87 -14.39 -21.12 6.81
N THR A 88 -13.43 -22.01 7.13
CA THR A 88 -12.01 -21.81 6.82
C THR A 88 -11.76 -21.69 5.32
N HIS A 89 -12.35 -22.57 4.50
CA HIS A 89 -12.25 -22.52 3.04
C HIS A 89 -12.96 -21.31 2.46
N SER A 90 -14.15 -20.98 2.96
CA SER A 90 -14.88 -19.80 2.52
C SER A 90 -14.05 -18.52 2.71
N LEU A 91 -13.45 -18.37 3.90
CA LEU A 91 -12.58 -17.23 4.21
C LEU A 91 -11.26 -17.27 3.43
N PHE A 92 -10.67 -18.45 3.22
CA PHE A 92 -9.49 -18.62 2.37
C PHE A 92 -9.76 -18.17 0.93
N LEU A 93 -10.86 -18.62 0.33
CA LEU A 93 -11.25 -18.26 -1.04
C LEU A 93 -11.54 -16.75 -1.15
N TRP A 94 -12.17 -16.16 -0.14
CA TRP A 94 -12.37 -14.71 -0.08
C TRP A 94 -11.03 -13.96 -0.03
N SER A 95 -10.12 -14.40 0.84
CA SER A 95 -8.77 -13.83 0.98
C SER A 95 -7.96 -13.96 -0.31
N LEU A 96 -7.99 -15.14 -0.94
CA LEU A 96 -7.33 -15.41 -2.21
C LEU A 96 -7.89 -14.53 -3.32
N ARG A 97 -9.22 -14.39 -3.41
CA ARG A 97 -9.85 -13.49 -4.37
C ARG A 97 -9.43 -12.04 -4.16
N ALA A 98 -9.38 -11.58 -2.92
CA ALA A 98 -8.93 -10.23 -2.57
C ALA A 98 -7.46 -10.02 -2.97
N TYR A 99 -6.59 -11.00 -2.68
CA TYR A 99 -5.18 -10.98 -3.07
C TYR A 99 -5.00 -10.93 -4.59
N LEU A 100 -5.65 -11.83 -5.33
CA LEU A 100 -5.56 -11.92 -6.78
C LEU A 100 -6.08 -10.66 -7.47
N ARG A 101 -7.08 -9.99 -6.88
CA ARG A 101 -7.56 -8.69 -7.37
C ARG A 101 -6.51 -7.60 -7.36
N VAL A 102 -5.66 -7.57 -6.34
CA VAL A 102 -4.55 -6.60 -6.28
C VAL A 102 -3.38 -7.08 -7.13
N PHE A 103 -2.98 -8.35 -7.00
CA PHE A 103 -1.84 -8.93 -7.70
C PHE A 103 -1.98 -8.83 -9.23
N PHE A 104 -3.15 -9.20 -9.76
CA PHE A 104 -3.43 -9.16 -11.19
C PHE A 104 -4.05 -7.84 -11.67
N ALA A 105 -3.99 -6.77 -10.85
CA ALA A 105 -4.50 -5.48 -11.28
C ALA A 105 -3.76 -4.99 -12.53
N HIS A 106 -4.50 -4.43 -13.48
CA HIS A 106 -3.99 -4.10 -14.81
C HIS A 106 -4.63 -2.83 -15.36
N ASP A 107 -3.90 -2.20 -16.28
CA ASP A 107 -4.41 -1.12 -17.10
C ASP A 107 -5.46 -1.64 -18.08
N ARG A 108 -6.48 -0.82 -18.38
CA ARG A 108 -7.44 -1.17 -19.43
C ARG A 108 -6.69 -1.33 -20.75
N LEU A 109 -6.91 -2.46 -21.41
CA LEU A 109 -6.45 -2.64 -22.77
C LEU A 109 -7.15 -1.59 -23.65
N PRO A 110 -6.43 -0.92 -24.57
CA PRO A 110 -7.03 0.04 -25.48
C PRO A 110 -8.16 -0.65 -26.27
N ALA A 111 -9.34 -0.03 -26.30
CA ALA A 111 -10.54 -0.59 -26.94
C ALA A 111 -10.40 -0.76 -28.46
N SER A 112 -9.43 -0.06 -29.06
CA SER A 112 -9.16 -0.04 -30.49
C SER A 112 -7.90 -0.85 -30.79
N GLY A 113 -8.05 -2.15 -31.08
CA GLY A 113 -6.98 -2.96 -31.65
C GLY A 113 -6.86 -4.31 -30.98
N ALA A 114 -7.42 -5.32 -31.65
CA ALA A 114 -7.27 -6.74 -31.38
C ALA A 114 -5.79 -7.11 -31.28
N THR A 115 -5.21 -6.93 -30.10
CA THR A 115 -3.90 -7.46 -29.78
C THR A 115 -4.14 -8.86 -29.28
N ASN A 116 -3.51 -9.82 -29.95
CA ASN A 116 -3.45 -11.23 -29.62
C ASN A 116 -2.82 -11.44 -28.23
N TYR A 117 -3.46 -10.98 -27.16
CA TYR A 117 -3.15 -11.40 -25.79
C TYR A 117 -3.76 -12.78 -25.55
N SER A 118 -3.43 -13.73 -26.43
CA SER A 118 -3.73 -15.15 -26.26
C SER A 118 -2.76 -15.70 -25.22
N GLY A 119 -3.14 -15.58 -23.95
CA GLY A 119 -2.33 -16.11 -22.86
C GLY A 119 -3.12 -16.25 -21.58
N VAL A 120 -2.87 -17.35 -20.87
CA VAL A 120 -3.51 -17.67 -19.58
C VAL A 120 -3.38 -16.51 -18.58
N ILE A 121 -2.22 -15.81 -18.57
CA ILE A 121 -1.99 -14.68 -17.67
C ILE A 121 -2.88 -13.48 -18.00
N SER A 122 -3.10 -13.17 -19.29
CA SER A 122 -3.98 -12.07 -19.69
C SER A 122 -5.43 -12.37 -19.28
N TRP A 123 -5.86 -13.61 -19.53
CA TRP A 123 -7.17 -14.09 -19.09
C TRP A 123 -7.32 -14.01 -17.56
N LEU A 124 -6.32 -14.45 -16.79
CA LEU A 124 -6.31 -14.34 -15.33
C LEU A 124 -6.40 -12.88 -14.87
N ARG A 125 -5.68 -11.96 -15.53
CA ARG A 125 -5.77 -10.52 -15.24
C ARG A 125 -7.16 -9.97 -15.49
N ALA A 126 -7.74 -10.24 -16.65
CA ALA A 126 -9.07 -9.78 -16.99
C ALA A 126 -10.14 -10.35 -16.04
N ARG A 127 -10.01 -11.62 -15.63
CA ARG A 127 -11.03 -12.31 -14.83
C ARG A 127 -10.91 -12.04 -13.33
N LEU A 128 -9.68 -11.96 -12.82
CA LEU A 128 -9.40 -11.94 -11.37
C LEU A 128 -8.85 -10.60 -10.91
N GLY A 129 -8.18 -9.84 -11.78
CA GLY A 129 -7.58 -8.55 -11.44
C GLY A 129 -8.59 -7.41 -11.30
N ALA A 130 -8.21 -6.39 -10.53
CA ALA A 130 -8.85 -5.09 -10.61
C ALA A 130 -8.39 -4.33 -11.87
N THR A 131 -9.18 -3.36 -12.31
CA THR A 131 -8.85 -2.53 -13.47
C THR A 131 -8.53 -1.14 -12.99
N PHE A 132 -7.37 -0.61 -13.36
CA PHE A 132 -7.01 0.77 -13.05
C PHE A 132 -7.86 1.75 -13.87
N SER A 133 -8.22 2.87 -13.25
CA SER A 133 -8.83 3.98 -13.95
C SER A 133 -7.81 4.61 -14.90
N ASP A 134 -8.23 4.83 -16.13
CA ASP A 134 -7.50 5.65 -17.09
C ASP A 134 -7.38 7.09 -16.56
N SER A 135 -6.19 7.69 -16.64
CA SER A 135 -5.94 9.01 -16.05
C SER A 135 -6.74 10.11 -16.74
N ASP A 136 -6.88 10.04 -18.05
CA ASP A 136 -7.51 11.08 -18.86
C ASP A 136 -9.03 11.01 -18.69
N ARG A 137 -9.56 9.78 -18.68
CA ARG A 137 -10.97 9.55 -18.36
C ARG A 137 -11.30 9.98 -16.93
N ALA A 138 -10.48 9.61 -15.95
CA ALA A 138 -10.69 10.00 -14.55
C ALA A 138 -10.65 11.51 -14.37
N GLN A 139 -9.76 12.20 -15.09
CA GLN A 139 -9.75 13.66 -15.09
C GLN A 139 -11.04 14.23 -15.68
N HIS A 140 -11.51 13.70 -16.80
CA HIS A 140 -12.75 14.18 -17.41
C HIS A 140 -13.96 13.96 -16.49
N GLU A 141 -14.05 12.79 -15.84
CA GLU A 141 -15.07 12.46 -14.84
C GLU A 141 -14.97 13.40 -13.62
N ASP A 142 -13.76 13.71 -13.14
CA ASP A 142 -13.54 14.69 -12.07
C ASP A 142 -13.98 16.10 -12.48
N GLU A 143 -13.65 16.55 -13.70
CA GLU A 143 -14.05 17.86 -14.23
C GLU A 143 -15.57 17.98 -14.36
N GLN A 144 -16.25 16.93 -14.86
CA GLN A 144 -17.71 16.88 -14.95
C GLN A 144 -18.37 16.91 -13.57
N HIS A 145 -17.87 16.10 -12.62
CA HIS A 145 -18.37 16.07 -11.25
C HIS A 145 -18.22 17.44 -10.57
N ILE A 146 -17.04 18.05 -10.69
CA ILE A 146 -16.78 19.38 -10.15
C ILE A 146 -17.73 20.41 -10.77
N ALA A 147 -17.93 20.40 -12.09
CA ALA A 147 -18.87 21.30 -12.75
C ALA A 147 -20.30 21.14 -12.20
N GLN A 148 -20.77 19.90 -12.00
CA GLN A 148 -22.09 19.63 -11.44
C GLN A 148 -22.23 20.09 -9.97
N SER A 149 -21.21 19.84 -9.14
CA SER A 149 -21.18 20.32 -7.75
C SER A 149 -21.11 21.85 -7.69
N VAL A 150 -20.33 22.49 -8.56
CA VAL A 150 -20.26 23.97 -8.66
C VAL A 150 -21.63 24.55 -9.02
N LEU A 151 -22.31 24.01 -10.04
CA LEU A 151 -23.68 24.43 -10.40
C LEU A 151 -24.65 24.30 -9.23
N THR A 152 -24.52 23.23 -8.43
CA THR A 152 -25.38 23.02 -7.25
C THR A 152 -25.07 24.00 -6.12
N LEU A 153 -23.79 24.27 -5.84
CA LEU A 153 -23.35 25.19 -4.78
C LEU A 153 -23.64 26.66 -5.13
N LEU A 154 -23.63 27.01 -6.42
CA LEU A 154 -23.78 28.38 -6.91
C LEU A 154 -25.20 28.71 -7.42
N LYS A 155 -26.22 27.89 -7.14
CA LYS A 155 -27.61 28.12 -7.59
C LYS A 155 -28.14 29.53 -7.27
N ALA A 156 -27.67 30.14 -6.19
CA ALA A 156 -28.07 31.49 -5.76
C ALA A 156 -27.09 32.61 -6.16
N SER A 157 -25.97 32.29 -6.82
CA SER A 157 -24.93 33.28 -7.13
C SER A 157 -25.16 33.96 -8.49
N SER A 158 -24.65 35.18 -8.63
CA SER A 158 -24.67 35.97 -9.86
C SER A 158 -23.59 35.57 -10.89
N CYS A 159 -22.80 34.52 -10.66
CA CYS A 159 -21.73 34.11 -11.58
C CYS A 159 -22.22 33.08 -12.61
N SER A 160 -21.65 33.08 -13.82
CA SER A 160 -21.88 32.05 -14.85
C SER A 160 -20.56 31.41 -15.32
N ASP A 161 -20.65 30.20 -15.86
CA ASP A 161 -19.51 29.40 -16.38
C ASP A 161 -18.31 29.26 -15.42
N VAL A 162 -18.59 28.94 -14.15
CA VAL A 162 -17.52 28.69 -13.17
C VAL A 162 -16.87 27.32 -13.43
N ARG A 163 -15.56 27.31 -13.69
CA ARG A 163 -14.75 26.10 -13.88
C ARG A 163 -13.63 26.06 -12.87
N VAL A 164 -13.38 24.88 -12.31
CA VAL A 164 -12.31 24.64 -11.34
C VAL A 164 -11.44 23.51 -11.87
N LYS A 165 -10.13 23.78 -12.04
CA LYS A 165 -9.16 22.81 -12.55
C LYS A 165 -7.95 22.70 -11.63
N LEU A 166 -7.41 21.50 -11.46
CA LEU A 166 -6.16 21.29 -10.74
C LEU A 166 -4.99 21.88 -11.54
N CYS A 167 -4.14 22.67 -10.89
CA CYS A 167 -3.03 23.36 -11.53
C CYS A 167 -1.76 23.39 -10.66
N GLN A 168 -0.70 23.93 -11.23
CA GLN A 168 0.51 24.35 -10.56
C GLN A 168 0.32 25.74 -9.92
N PRO A 169 1.25 26.22 -9.07
CA PRO A 169 1.15 27.55 -8.45
C PRO A 169 1.04 28.70 -9.45
N ASP A 170 1.59 28.54 -10.66
CA ASP A 170 1.54 29.50 -11.77
C ASP A 170 0.22 29.43 -12.59
N GLY A 171 -0.69 28.53 -12.22
CA GLY A 171 -1.95 28.30 -12.92
C GLY A 171 -1.87 27.34 -14.12
N GLN A 172 -0.68 26.84 -14.49
CA GLN A 172 -0.53 25.87 -15.56
C GLN A 172 -1.07 24.49 -15.14
N PRO A 173 -1.59 23.67 -16.08
CA PRO A 173 -2.08 22.35 -15.75
C PRO A 173 -0.98 21.46 -15.18
N LEU A 174 -1.34 20.60 -14.22
CA LEU A 174 -0.40 19.66 -13.63
C LEU A 174 -0.17 18.47 -14.57
N ARG A 175 1.07 18.31 -15.06
CA ARG A 175 1.45 17.24 -16.02
C ARG A 175 2.48 16.26 -15.45
N CYS A 176 2.58 15.07 -16.06
CA CYS A 176 3.66 14.11 -15.80
C CYS A 176 4.54 13.90 -17.04
N TRP A 177 5.81 14.28 -16.94
CA TRP A 177 6.80 14.08 -18.01
C TRP A 177 7.73 12.89 -17.76
N ARG A 178 7.39 12.00 -16.83
CA ARG A 178 8.23 10.86 -16.44
C ARG A 178 7.90 9.61 -17.24
N ASP A 179 8.93 8.83 -17.54
CA ASP A 179 8.83 7.52 -18.19
C ASP A 179 7.92 7.57 -19.44
N SER A 180 6.88 6.74 -19.52
CA SER A 180 5.94 6.70 -20.65
C SER A 180 4.77 7.69 -20.53
N CYS A 181 4.75 8.56 -19.51
CA CYS A 181 3.62 9.46 -19.30
C CYS A 181 3.58 10.67 -20.25
N ASN A 182 4.68 11.03 -20.94
CA ASN A 182 4.68 11.96 -22.08
C ASN A 182 3.86 13.26 -21.95
N GLY A 183 3.80 13.86 -20.74
CA GLY A 183 3.05 15.09 -20.51
C GLY A 183 1.57 14.90 -20.17
N ASN A 184 1.15 13.66 -19.88
CA ASN A 184 -0.22 13.34 -19.45
C ASN A 184 -0.62 14.20 -18.26
N LEU A 185 -1.86 14.66 -18.30
CA LEU A 185 -2.45 15.47 -17.26
C LEU A 185 -2.66 14.61 -16.00
N LYS A 186 -2.52 15.22 -14.83
CA LYS A 186 -2.75 14.56 -13.55
C LYS A 186 -4.12 14.94 -13.03
N ALA A 187 -4.99 13.95 -12.88
CA ALA A 187 -6.23 14.09 -12.11
C ALA A 187 -5.94 14.27 -10.61
N PHE A 188 -6.96 14.60 -9.82
CA PHE A 188 -6.81 14.76 -8.38
C PHE A 188 -6.24 13.49 -7.73
N ARG A 189 -5.25 13.67 -6.84
CA ARG A 189 -4.49 12.57 -6.20
C ARG A 189 -3.78 11.60 -7.16
N THR A 190 -3.58 11.96 -8.42
CA THR A 190 -2.78 11.16 -9.36
C THR A 190 -1.29 11.31 -9.05
N ARG A 191 -0.58 10.18 -8.97
CA ARG A 191 0.87 10.14 -8.75
C ARG A 191 1.55 9.17 -9.69
N HIS A 192 2.80 9.45 -10.03
CA HIS A 192 3.65 8.56 -10.82
C HIS A 192 4.26 7.50 -9.92
N CYS A 193 3.90 6.23 -10.14
CA CYS A 193 4.60 5.13 -9.50
C CYS A 193 5.95 4.96 -10.18
N GLY A 194 7.02 5.16 -9.41
CA GLY A 194 8.36 4.89 -9.91
C GLY A 194 8.45 3.46 -10.43
N ASP A 195 8.14 2.48 -9.59
CA ASP A 195 8.43 1.06 -9.84
C ASP A 195 7.67 0.49 -11.05
N CYS A 196 6.42 0.92 -11.24
CA CYS A 196 5.62 0.56 -12.41
C CYS A 196 5.88 1.47 -13.63
N GLY A 197 6.39 2.68 -13.43
CA GLY A 197 6.70 3.63 -14.50
C GLY A 197 5.48 4.33 -15.11
N VAL A 198 4.37 4.42 -14.37
CA VAL A 198 3.09 4.95 -14.87
C VAL A 198 2.37 5.78 -13.80
N CYS A 199 1.51 6.70 -14.24
CA CYS A 199 0.63 7.47 -13.35
C CYS A 199 -0.59 6.66 -12.91
N ARG A 200 -0.92 6.75 -11.63
CA ARG A 200 -2.05 6.07 -10.99
C ARG A 200 -2.95 7.09 -10.31
N VAL A 201 -4.24 7.07 -10.65
CA VAL A 201 -5.27 7.88 -10.00
C VAL A 201 -5.51 7.35 -8.59
N GLY A 202 -5.54 8.24 -7.60
CA GLY A 202 -5.71 7.83 -6.19
C GLY A 202 -4.60 6.94 -5.69
N PHE A 203 -3.36 7.15 -6.14
CA PHE A 203 -2.21 6.33 -5.75
C PHE A 203 -2.00 6.35 -4.23
N ASP A 204 -1.92 5.16 -3.62
CA ASP A 204 -1.63 4.98 -2.21
C ASP A 204 -0.16 4.63 -2.00
N HIS A 205 0.26 3.47 -2.54
CA HIS A 205 1.65 3.00 -2.53
C HIS A 205 1.86 1.88 -3.55
N HIS A 206 3.11 1.58 -3.88
CA HIS A 206 3.48 0.34 -4.57
C HIS A 206 3.76 -0.75 -3.53
N CYS A 207 3.07 -1.89 -3.61
CA CYS A 207 3.16 -2.94 -2.61
C CYS A 207 3.96 -4.14 -3.12
N ALA A 208 5.14 -4.37 -2.55
CA ALA A 208 5.99 -5.51 -2.90
C ALA A 208 5.33 -6.87 -2.58
N TRP A 209 4.34 -6.93 -1.69
CA TRP A 209 3.62 -8.17 -1.40
C TRP A 209 2.70 -8.61 -2.55
N PHE A 210 2.30 -7.69 -3.41
CA PHE A 210 1.41 -7.95 -4.55
C PHE A 210 2.08 -7.66 -5.90
N ASP A 211 3.33 -7.20 -5.91
CA ASP A 211 4.04 -6.70 -7.11
C ASP A 211 3.20 -5.67 -7.91
N ASN A 212 2.39 -4.87 -7.22
CA ASN A 212 1.42 -4.00 -7.87
C ASN A 212 1.08 -2.74 -7.06
N ASP A 213 0.47 -1.77 -7.73
CA ASP A 213 0.06 -0.51 -7.14
C ASP A 213 -1.26 -0.65 -6.37
N VAL A 214 -1.27 -0.13 -5.15
CA VAL A 214 -2.49 0.09 -4.37
C VAL A 214 -3.02 1.48 -4.71
N THR A 215 -4.24 1.54 -5.23
CA THR A 215 -4.93 2.78 -5.60
C THR A 215 -6.32 2.81 -4.99
N ALA A 216 -6.74 3.97 -4.52
CA ALA A 216 -8.05 4.16 -3.89
C ALA A 216 -9.21 3.75 -4.81
N ALA A 217 -9.10 4.01 -6.12
CA ALA A 217 -10.17 3.70 -7.06
C ALA A 217 -10.32 2.21 -7.40
N ALA A 218 -9.23 1.43 -7.39
CA ALA A 218 -9.25 0.06 -7.94
C ALA A 218 -8.87 -1.02 -6.93
N THR A 219 -7.75 -0.85 -6.22
CA THR A 219 -7.11 -1.94 -5.47
C THR A 219 -7.10 -1.75 -3.95
N LEU A 220 -7.41 -0.56 -3.44
CA LEU A 220 -7.42 -0.28 -2.00
C LEU A 220 -8.45 -1.13 -1.24
N ARG A 221 -9.67 -1.26 -1.75
CA ARG A 221 -10.70 -2.10 -1.13
C ARG A 221 -10.27 -3.58 -1.03
N PRO A 222 -9.87 -4.27 -2.11
CA PRO A 222 -9.40 -5.66 -2.00
C PRO A 222 -8.11 -5.78 -1.16
N PHE A 223 -7.23 -4.78 -1.18
CA PHE A 223 -6.06 -4.73 -0.29
C PHE A 223 -6.46 -4.73 1.20
N ILE A 224 -7.34 -3.82 1.62
CA ILE A 224 -7.84 -3.75 3.01
C ILE A 224 -8.62 -5.02 3.37
N GLY A 225 -9.46 -5.51 2.45
CA GLY A 225 -10.19 -6.77 2.63
C GLY A 225 -9.25 -7.95 2.91
N PHE A 226 -8.18 -8.08 2.12
CA PHE A 226 -7.14 -9.08 2.35
C PHE A 226 -6.48 -8.92 3.72
N LEU A 227 -6.06 -7.70 4.12
CA LEU A 227 -5.40 -7.52 5.41
C LEU A 227 -6.30 -7.89 6.61
N ILE A 228 -7.59 -7.55 6.54
CA ILE A 228 -8.58 -7.87 7.58
C ILE A 228 -8.88 -9.38 7.60
N SER A 229 -8.72 -10.08 6.48
CA SER A 229 -9.01 -11.51 6.38
C SER A 229 -7.96 -12.41 7.04
N ILE A 230 -6.70 -11.96 7.10
CA ILE A 230 -5.58 -12.80 7.56
C ILE A 230 -5.72 -13.20 9.04
N PRO A 231 -6.01 -12.30 10.01
CA PRO A 231 -6.17 -12.70 11.41
C PRO A 231 -7.26 -13.77 11.64
N PRO A 232 -8.52 -13.61 11.19
CA PRO A 232 -9.52 -14.65 11.36
C PRO A 232 -9.19 -15.93 10.58
N LEU A 233 -8.56 -15.84 9.40
CA LEU A 233 -8.15 -17.01 8.64
C LEU A 233 -7.08 -17.82 9.38
N TYR A 234 -6.13 -17.15 10.02
CA TYR A 234 -5.14 -17.80 10.86
C TYR A 234 -5.77 -18.46 12.09
N LEU A 235 -6.67 -17.76 12.79
CA LEU A 235 -7.34 -18.31 13.97
C LEU A 235 -8.20 -19.52 13.61
N LEU A 236 -8.96 -19.46 12.52
CA LEU A 236 -9.75 -20.58 12.04
C LEU A 236 -8.85 -21.71 11.53
N GLY A 237 -7.93 -21.45 10.61
CA GLY A 237 -7.13 -22.49 9.96
C GLY A 237 -6.03 -23.12 10.83
N LEU A 238 -5.34 -22.33 11.66
CA LEU A 238 -4.20 -22.80 12.45
C LEU A 238 -4.48 -22.88 13.95
N GLY A 239 -5.60 -22.31 14.43
CA GLY A 239 -5.98 -22.34 15.84
C GLY A 239 -6.06 -23.75 16.44
N PRO A 240 -6.79 -24.70 15.82
CA PRO A 240 -6.89 -26.08 16.32
C PRO A 240 -5.53 -26.81 16.37
N LEU A 241 -4.59 -26.41 15.52
CA LEU A 241 -3.25 -27.00 15.45
C LEU A 241 -2.28 -26.43 16.49
N PHE A 242 -2.59 -25.30 17.12
CA PHE A 242 -1.70 -24.62 18.05
C PHE A 242 -1.25 -25.51 19.22
N PRO A 243 -2.14 -26.25 19.93
CA PRO A 243 -1.72 -27.12 21.03
C PRO A 243 -0.75 -28.22 20.58
N THR A 244 -0.97 -28.82 19.41
CA THR A 244 -0.08 -29.86 18.88
C THR A 244 1.24 -29.28 18.39
N ALA A 245 1.22 -28.15 17.67
CA ALA A 245 2.41 -27.44 17.26
C ALA A 245 3.28 -27.03 18.47
N TRP A 246 2.66 -26.57 19.55
CA TRP A 246 3.35 -26.20 20.79
C TRP A 246 3.96 -27.40 21.51
N ARG A 247 3.23 -28.52 21.63
CA ARG A 247 3.77 -29.78 22.17
C ARG A 247 4.95 -30.26 21.33
N MET A 248 4.84 -30.20 20.01
CA MET A 248 5.91 -30.58 19.09
C MET A 248 7.15 -29.71 19.26
N LEU A 249 6.97 -28.39 19.35
CA LEU A 249 8.05 -27.45 19.61
C LEU A 249 8.80 -27.80 20.91
N ARG A 250 8.07 -28.04 22.01
CA ARG A 250 8.67 -28.43 23.28
C ARG A 250 9.43 -29.76 23.21
N ARG A 251 8.87 -30.75 22.52
CA ARG A 251 9.52 -32.06 22.30
C ARG A 251 10.82 -31.92 21.51
N ILE A 252 10.78 -31.21 20.37
CA ILE A 252 11.97 -30.96 19.56
C ILE A 252 12.99 -30.15 20.35
N GLN A 253 12.58 -29.10 21.07
CA GLN A 253 13.47 -28.31 21.90
C GLN A 253 14.18 -29.15 22.96
N SER A 254 13.43 -29.98 23.71
CA SER A 254 13.98 -30.89 24.71
C SER A 254 14.94 -31.90 24.10
N PHE A 255 14.58 -32.50 22.96
CA PHE A 255 15.46 -33.40 22.21
C PHE A 255 16.76 -32.69 21.80
N THR A 256 16.64 -31.49 21.24
CA THR A 256 17.77 -30.70 20.71
C THR A 256 18.71 -30.22 21.81
N SER A 257 18.21 -29.96 23.02
CA SER A 257 19.05 -29.58 24.17
C SER A 257 19.78 -30.76 24.80
N ASN A 258 19.20 -31.96 24.70
CA ASN A 258 19.73 -33.17 25.33
C ASN A 258 20.55 -34.05 24.38
N ASP A 259 20.43 -33.87 23.06
CA ASP A 259 21.21 -34.62 22.07
C ASP A 259 22.70 -34.23 22.12
N PRO A 260 23.61 -35.15 22.52
CA PRO A 260 25.02 -34.83 22.70
C PRO A 260 25.68 -34.43 21.38
N GLY A 261 25.25 -34.99 20.25
CA GLY A 261 25.83 -34.69 18.95
C GLY A 261 25.46 -33.29 18.44
N ILE A 262 24.22 -32.82 18.62
CA ILE A 262 23.83 -31.44 18.28
C ILE A 262 24.52 -30.46 19.23
N ARG A 263 24.62 -30.80 20.52
CA ARG A 263 25.34 -29.97 21.50
C ARG A 263 26.82 -29.80 21.12
N ALA A 264 27.48 -30.88 20.72
CA ALA A 264 28.86 -30.84 20.25
C ALA A 264 29.01 -30.11 18.89
N ALA A 265 28.11 -30.36 17.93
CA ALA A 265 28.23 -29.82 16.56
C ALA A 265 27.79 -28.35 16.44
N TRP A 266 26.87 -27.88 17.30
CA TRP A 266 26.25 -26.56 17.18
C TRP A 266 26.30 -25.75 18.47
N TRP A 267 25.64 -26.20 19.55
CA TRP A 267 25.45 -25.36 20.73
C TRP A 267 26.74 -24.97 21.45
N SER A 268 27.75 -25.84 21.46
CA SER A 268 29.05 -25.55 22.08
C SER A 268 29.98 -24.69 21.21
N LYS A 269 29.65 -24.48 19.93
CA LYS A 269 30.54 -23.82 18.98
C LYS A 269 30.35 -22.32 19.00
N TRP A 270 31.45 -21.56 19.04
CA TRP A 270 31.41 -20.09 19.07
C TRP A 270 30.74 -19.51 17.81
N TYR A 271 30.95 -20.12 16.64
CA TYR A 271 30.40 -19.63 15.36
C TYR A 271 28.88 -19.70 15.28
N SER A 272 28.23 -20.51 16.11
CA SER A 272 26.77 -20.56 16.17
C SER A 272 26.14 -19.23 16.61
N TRP A 273 26.95 -18.30 17.16
CA TRP A 273 26.54 -16.95 17.54
C TRP A 273 26.71 -15.90 16.43
N ILE A 274 27.29 -16.22 15.27
CA ILE A 274 27.58 -15.23 14.21
C ILE A 274 26.31 -14.49 13.75
N GLY A 275 25.15 -15.14 13.74
CA GLY A 275 23.86 -14.53 13.42
C GLY A 275 23.04 -14.05 14.62
N GLY A 276 23.64 -14.03 15.82
CA GLY A 276 22.96 -13.67 17.06
C GLY A 276 22.03 -14.76 17.63
N PRO A 277 21.30 -14.47 18.73
CA PRO A 277 20.49 -15.46 19.45
C PRO A 277 19.42 -16.13 18.58
N ALA A 278 18.70 -15.36 17.76
CA ALA A 278 17.63 -15.91 16.92
C ALA A 278 18.16 -16.91 15.88
N PHE A 279 19.25 -16.56 15.18
CA PHE A 279 19.89 -17.46 14.21
C PHE A 279 20.40 -18.74 14.86
N ARG A 280 21.04 -18.62 16.02
CA ARG A 280 21.52 -19.76 16.81
C ARG A 280 20.39 -20.76 17.11
N TRP A 281 19.24 -20.25 17.53
CA TRP A 281 18.05 -21.06 17.80
C TRP A 281 17.44 -21.67 16.53
N MET A 282 17.35 -20.92 15.43
CA MET A 282 16.79 -21.42 14.17
C MET A 282 17.60 -22.60 13.61
N VAL A 283 18.93 -22.49 13.54
CA VAL A 283 19.79 -23.57 13.05
C VAL A 283 19.77 -24.76 14.01
N GLY A 284 19.82 -24.50 15.33
CA GLY A 284 19.71 -25.56 16.33
C GLY A 284 18.39 -26.34 16.19
N PHE A 285 17.27 -25.63 16.02
CA PHE A 285 15.97 -26.23 15.77
C PHE A 285 15.92 -27.02 14.46
N ALA A 286 16.56 -26.54 13.38
CA ALA A 286 16.63 -27.25 12.10
C ALA A 286 17.42 -28.56 12.21
N LEU A 287 18.58 -28.54 12.88
CA LEU A 287 19.39 -29.73 13.17
C LEU A 287 18.62 -30.72 14.05
N GLY A 288 17.98 -30.20 15.10
CA GLY A 288 17.10 -30.94 16.00
C GLY A 288 15.97 -31.62 15.28
N THR A 289 15.26 -30.87 14.42
CA THR A 289 14.17 -31.38 13.59
C THR A 289 14.63 -32.50 12.67
N SER A 290 15.75 -32.32 11.97
CA SER A 290 16.28 -33.33 11.05
C SER A 290 16.60 -34.63 11.78
N ARG A 291 17.33 -34.57 12.91
CA ARG A 291 17.67 -35.76 13.70
C ARG A 291 16.46 -36.39 14.37
N TRP A 292 15.61 -35.58 15.02
CA TRP A 292 14.37 -36.04 15.64
C TRP A 292 13.47 -36.75 14.62
N SER A 293 13.43 -36.24 13.39
CA SER A 293 12.66 -36.85 12.30
C SER A 293 13.21 -38.17 11.78
N ASN A 294 14.42 -38.58 12.18
CA ASN A 294 14.97 -39.90 11.86
C ASN A 294 14.84 -40.86 13.06
N SER A 295 14.79 -40.35 14.28
CA SER A 295 14.84 -41.15 15.52
C SER A 295 13.47 -41.60 16.06
N THR A 296 12.36 -41.05 15.60
CA THR A 296 11.03 -41.38 16.14
C THR A 296 10.15 -42.08 15.09
N PRO A 297 10.09 -43.42 15.07
CA PRO A 297 9.11 -44.18 14.28
C PRO A 297 7.69 -44.02 14.88
N GLY A 298 6.64 -44.17 14.06
CA GLY A 298 5.25 -44.17 14.53
C GLY A 298 4.61 -42.80 14.78
N ARG A 299 5.01 -41.75 14.06
CA ARG A 299 4.42 -40.40 14.19
C ARG A 299 3.01 -40.31 13.62
N MET A 300 2.13 -39.61 14.34
CA MET A 300 0.82 -39.20 13.82
C MET A 300 1.02 -38.34 12.55
N PRO A 301 0.15 -38.43 11.53
CA PRO A 301 0.31 -37.71 10.26
C PRO A 301 0.45 -36.18 10.39
N HIS A 302 -0.20 -35.61 11.41
CA HIS A 302 -0.23 -34.18 11.72
C HIS A 302 0.90 -33.73 12.67
N GLU A 303 1.61 -34.67 13.30
CA GLU A 303 2.81 -34.42 14.12
C GLU A 303 4.06 -34.19 13.24
N SER A 304 3.94 -33.20 12.36
CA SER A 304 5.04 -32.76 11.49
C SER A 304 5.89 -31.71 12.20
N PRO A 305 7.23 -31.77 12.13
CA PRO A 305 8.07 -30.70 12.65
C PRO A 305 7.88 -29.37 11.88
N ARG A 306 7.20 -29.40 10.73
CA ARG A 306 6.80 -28.21 9.98
C ARG A 306 5.68 -27.42 10.67
N ALA A 307 4.83 -28.08 11.47
CA ALA A 307 3.68 -27.44 12.12
C ALA A 307 4.07 -26.23 13.00
N PRO A 308 5.03 -26.33 13.96
CA PRO A 308 5.44 -25.17 14.75
C PRO A 308 6.03 -24.04 13.90
N VAL A 309 6.74 -24.35 12.81
CA VAL A 309 7.29 -23.33 11.90
C VAL A 309 6.17 -22.62 11.15
N LEU A 310 5.20 -23.35 10.59
CA LEU A 310 4.07 -22.76 9.86
C LEU A 310 3.19 -21.91 10.78
N VAL A 311 2.91 -22.39 12.00
CA VAL A 311 2.17 -21.62 13.02
C VAL A 311 2.91 -20.34 13.39
N ALA A 312 4.22 -20.41 13.65
CA ALA A 312 5.01 -19.23 13.99
C ALA A 312 5.08 -18.21 12.85
N VAL A 313 5.32 -18.67 11.62
CA VAL A 313 5.35 -17.80 10.43
C VAL A 313 3.96 -17.18 10.18
N GLY A 314 2.88 -17.96 10.35
CA GLY A 314 1.52 -17.46 10.27
C GLY A 314 1.23 -16.36 11.29
N ALA A 315 1.70 -16.52 12.54
CA ALA A 315 1.56 -15.49 13.57
C ALA A 315 2.30 -14.19 13.19
N VAL A 316 3.46 -14.28 12.55
CA VAL A 316 4.17 -13.10 12.00
C VAL A 316 3.32 -12.42 10.92
N PHE A 317 2.73 -13.19 9.99
CA PHE A 317 1.84 -12.60 8.97
C PHE A 317 0.60 -11.95 9.58
N VAL A 318 -0.01 -12.53 10.60
CA VAL A 318 -1.13 -11.92 11.34
C VAL A 318 -0.72 -10.59 11.97
N PHE A 319 0.44 -10.54 12.61
CA PHE A 319 0.95 -9.32 13.22
C PHE A 319 1.15 -8.21 12.18
N VAL A 320 1.83 -8.52 11.07
CA VAL A 320 2.06 -7.55 9.97
C VAL A 320 0.74 -7.11 9.35
N ALA A 321 -0.16 -8.05 9.05
CA ALA A 321 -1.45 -7.74 8.43
C ALA A 321 -2.33 -6.86 9.33
N THR A 322 -2.37 -7.16 10.63
CA THR A 322 -3.11 -6.36 11.63
C THR A 322 -2.54 -4.95 11.73
N ALA A 323 -1.21 -4.82 11.86
CA ALA A 323 -0.56 -3.52 11.95
C ALA A 323 -0.82 -2.64 10.71
N LEU A 324 -0.72 -3.24 9.51
CA LEU A 324 -1.02 -2.56 8.25
C LEU A 324 -2.50 -2.19 8.16
N ALA A 325 -3.42 -3.11 8.47
CA ALA A 325 -4.86 -2.85 8.44
C ALA A 325 -5.24 -1.70 9.37
N THR A 326 -4.76 -1.73 10.62
CA THR A 326 -5.04 -0.69 11.62
C THR A 326 -4.48 0.66 11.18
N SER A 327 -3.23 0.71 10.71
CA SER A 327 -2.63 1.96 10.23
C SER A 327 -3.37 2.52 9.02
N SER A 328 -3.67 1.68 8.01
CA SER A 328 -4.38 2.12 6.81
C SER A 328 -5.80 2.59 7.15
N LEU A 329 -6.58 1.82 7.91
CA LEU A 329 -7.92 2.22 8.33
C LEU A 329 -7.90 3.53 9.14
N THR A 330 -6.87 3.73 9.96
CA THR A 330 -6.71 4.98 10.72
C THR A 330 -6.48 6.16 9.78
N HIS A 331 -5.64 6.01 8.74
CA HIS A 331 -5.43 7.07 7.74
C HIS A 331 -6.68 7.32 6.90
N LEU A 332 -7.36 6.25 6.47
CA LEU A 332 -8.59 6.33 5.66
C LEU A 332 -9.75 6.99 6.43
N ARG A 333 -9.83 6.83 7.76
CA ARG A 333 -10.78 7.60 8.60
C ARG A 333 -10.61 9.12 8.45
N TYR A 334 -9.43 9.60 8.09
CA TYR A 334 -9.18 11.04 7.84
C TYR A 334 -9.17 11.38 6.34
N GLY A 335 -9.60 10.46 5.47
CA GLY A 335 -9.55 10.63 4.01
C GLY A 335 -8.14 10.60 3.42
N LYS A 336 -7.12 10.24 4.21
CA LYS A 336 -5.71 10.27 3.82
C LYS A 336 -5.28 8.92 3.27
N LEU A 337 -4.53 8.97 2.17
CA LEU A 337 -3.76 7.83 1.68
C LEU A 337 -2.36 7.85 2.32
N THR A 338 -1.69 6.71 2.30
CA THR A 338 -0.32 6.49 2.77
C THR A 338 0.64 7.52 2.17
N VAL A 339 0.53 7.81 0.87
CA VAL A 339 1.33 8.85 0.22
C VAL A 339 1.12 10.24 0.84
N ASP A 340 -0.10 10.58 1.26
CA ASP A 340 -0.39 11.88 1.86
C ASP A 340 0.22 12.00 3.26
N VAL A 341 0.17 10.90 4.02
CA VAL A 341 0.76 10.80 5.36
C VAL A 341 2.28 10.93 5.27
N GLU A 342 2.93 10.18 4.39
CA GLU A 342 4.38 10.22 4.23
C GLU A 342 4.86 11.55 3.65
N ARG A 343 4.13 12.18 2.71
CA ARG A 343 4.41 13.55 2.26
C ARG A 343 4.34 14.55 3.42
N SER A 344 3.27 14.49 4.22
CA SER A 344 3.10 15.39 5.37
C SER A 344 4.22 15.19 6.41
N LYS A 345 4.64 13.95 6.63
CA LYS A 345 5.75 13.60 7.54
C LYS A 345 7.10 14.09 7.01
N ALA A 346 7.35 13.92 5.71
CA ALA A 346 8.55 14.42 5.05
C ALA A 346 8.61 15.96 5.09
N PHE A 347 7.49 16.63 4.82
CA PHE A 347 7.36 18.08 4.94
C PHE A 347 7.70 18.56 6.37
N ARG A 348 7.09 17.97 7.41
CA ARG A 348 7.41 18.30 8.81
C ARG A 348 8.87 18.04 9.18
N LYS A 349 9.48 16.98 8.62
CA LYS A 349 10.89 16.69 8.83
C LYS A 349 11.78 17.77 8.23
N LEU A 350 11.47 18.24 7.01
CA LEU A 350 12.19 19.33 6.36
C LEU A 350 12.01 20.65 7.09
N GLN A 351 10.81 20.95 7.57
CA GLN A 351 10.55 22.14 8.39
C GLN A 351 11.44 22.18 9.64
N ARG A 352 11.53 21.07 10.38
CA ARG A 352 12.44 20.94 11.54
C ARG A 352 13.91 21.00 11.17
N GLN A 353 14.27 20.66 9.93
CA GLN A 353 15.65 20.81 9.44
C GLN A 353 15.93 22.27 9.12
N LEU A 354 14.97 22.97 8.50
CA LEU A 354 15.07 24.40 8.20
C LEU A 354 15.30 25.22 9.46
N GLU A 355 14.58 24.92 10.55
CA GLU A 355 14.74 25.56 11.86
C GLU A 355 16.14 25.36 12.48
N LYS A 356 16.90 24.35 12.04
CA LYS A 356 18.23 24.01 12.57
C LYS A 356 19.37 24.43 11.67
N VAL A 357 19.06 24.87 10.45
CA VAL A 357 20.08 25.28 9.49
C VAL A 357 20.49 26.69 9.82
N ASP A 358 21.74 26.84 10.22
CA ASP A 358 22.42 28.13 10.37
C ASP A 358 22.46 28.87 9.03
N ASN A 359 22.82 30.17 9.03
CA ASN A 359 22.69 31.20 7.95
C ASN A 359 23.23 30.86 6.53
N SER A 360 23.50 29.60 6.19
CA SER A 360 23.74 29.09 4.84
C SER A 360 22.49 29.22 3.96
N GLN A 361 22.39 30.35 3.26
CA GLN A 361 21.29 30.68 2.34
C GLN A 361 21.06 29.57 1.29
N THR A 362 22.13 29.02 0.72
CA THR A 362 22.03 27.96 -0.30
C THR A 362 21.33 26.69 0.21
N ARG A 363 21.57 26.32 1.48
CA ARG A 363 20.93 25.16 2.10
C ARG A 363 19.48 25.45 2.47
N VAL A 364 19.19 26.67 2.93
CA VAL A 364 17.84 27.17 3.20
C VAL A 364 16.99 27.10 1.93
N ASP A 365 17.50 27.60 0.80
CA ASP A 365 16.79 27.61 -0.47
C ASP A 365 16.56 26.20 -1.02
N ALA A 366 17.56 25.31 -0.90
CA ALA A 366 17.41 23.91 -1.28
C ALA A 366 16.35 23.17 -0.44
N ILE A 367 16.23 23.49 0.86
CA ILE A 367 15.21 22.92 1.74
C ILE A 367 13.83 23.50 1.41
N ARG A 368 13.72 24.80 1.19
CA ARG A 368 12.47 25.46 0.78
C ARG A 368 11.92 24.88 -0.51
N LEU A 369 12.77 24.74 -1.53
CA LEU A 369 12.39 24.11 -2.81
C LEU A 369 11.85 22.68 -2.61
N LYS A 370 12.49 21.89 -1.73
CA LYS A 370 12.01 20.56 -1.37
C LYS A 370 10.69 20.60 -0.60
N MET A 371 10.53 21.54 0.32
CA MET A 371 9.30 21.74 1.08
C MET A 371 8.13 22.09 0.15
N ASP A 372 8.34 22.98 -0.81
CA ASP A 372 7.32 23.38 -1.79
C ASP A 372 6.86 22.18 -2.63
N SER A 373 7.79 21.32 -3.05
CA SER A 373 7.45 20.09 -3.77
C SER A 373 6.64 19.08 -2.95
N LEU A 374 6.82 19.10 -1.62
CA LEU A 374 6.19 18.19 -0.65
C LEU A 374 5.00 18.81 0.09
N ALA A 375 4.70 20.08 -0.17
CA ALA A 375 3.68 20.82 0.55
C ALA A 375 2.37 20.02 0.58
N PRO A 376 1.68 19.96 1.74
CA PRO A 376 0.41 19.26 1.89
C PRO A 376 -0.75 20.11 1.34
N GLY A 377 -0.52 20.80 0.22
CA GLY A 377 -1.48 21.67 -0.44
C GLY A 377 -1.59 21.33 -1.93
N GLN A 378 -2.70 21.76 -2.52
CA GLN A 378 -2.95 21.67 -3.94
C GLN A 378 -3.49 23.00 -4.46
N HIS A 379 -3.16 23.32 -5.70
CA HIS A 379 -3.56 24.56 -6.35
C HIS A 379 -4.69 24.28 -7.34
N PHE A 380 -5.67 25.17 -7.34
CA PHE A 380 -6.83 25.11 -8.22
C PHE A 380 -6.94 26.43 -8.97
N LYS A 381 -7.05 26.35 -10.29
CA LYS A 381 -7.39 27.47 -11.16
C LYS A 381 -8.90 27.54 -11.26
N VAL A 382 -9.46 28.62 -10.74
CA VAL A 382 -10.89 28.94 -10.79
C VAL A 382 -11.08 30.02 -11.86
N SER A 383 -11.88 29.72 -12.88
CA SER A 383 -12.21 30.67 -13.96
C SER A 383 -13.73 30.86 -14.02
N TRP A 384 -14.19 32.08 -14.19
CA TRP A 384 -15.62 32.41 -14.30
C TRP A 384 -15.85 33.64 -15.17
N THR A 385 -17.09 33.83 -15.61
CA THR A 385 -17.51 35.06 -16.29
C THR A 385 -18.35 35.89 -15.33
N ASP A 386 -17.92 37.11 -15.08
CA ASP A 386 -18.71 38.07 -14.31
C ASP A 386 -19.89 38.56 -15.17
N ARG A 387 -21.11 38.48 -14.64
CA ARG A 387 -22.32 38.89 -15.38
C ARG A 387 -22.38 40.39 -15.64
N VAL A 388 -21.78 41.21 -14.77
CA VAL A 388 -21.84 42.66 -14.90
C VAL A 388 -20.84 43.15 -15.94
N SER A 389 -19.58 42.74 -15.81
CA SER A 389 -18.52 43.18 -16.73
C SER A 389 -18.44 42.37 -18.03
N THR A 390 -19.06 41.18 -18.10
CA THR A 390 -18.86 40.17 -19.16
C THR A 390 -17.40 39.72 -19.35
N GLN A 391 -16.49 40.17 -18.50
CA GLN A 391 -15.08 39.80 -18.57
C GLN A 391 -14.85 38.45 -17.92
N ARG A 392 -13.99 37.65 -18.55
CA ARG A 392 -13.53 36.39 -17.99
C ARG A 392 -12.48 36.68 -16.92
N GLN A 393 -12.76 36.21 -15.70
CA GLN A 393 -11.89 36.34 -14.55
C GLN A 393 -11.26 34.97 -14.24
N GLU A 394 -10.01 34.98 -13.78
CA GLU A 394 -9.31 33.76 -13.38
C GLU A 394 -8.51 34.00 -12.10
N ARG A 395 -8.52 33.02 -11.20
CA ARG A 395 -7.79 33.08 -9.94
C ARG A 395 -7.21 31.72 -9.57
N VAL A 396 -5.95 31.69 -9.17
CA VAL A 396 -5.32 30.50 -8.61
C VAL A 396 -5.45 30.54 -7.09
N VAL A 397 -6.04 29.49 -6.52
CA VAL A 397 -6.22 29.34 -5.07
C VAL A 397 -5.51 28.08 -4.59
N SER A 398 -4.94 28.12 -3.39
CA SER A 398 -4.34 26.95 -2.75
C SER A 398 -5.25 26.43 -1.63
N LEU A 399 -5.38 25.11 -1.53
CA LEU A 399 -6.08 24.46 -0.43
C LEU A 399 -5.17 23.41 0.20
N SER A 400 -5.04 23.44 1.53
CA SER A 400 -4.21 22.52 2.30
C SER A 400 -5.03 21.36 2.88
N VAL A 401 -4.33 20.26 3.25
CA VAL A 401 -4.94 19.12 3.96
C VAL A 401 -5.63 19.55 5.26
N TYR A 402 -5.11 20.59 5.93
CA TYR A 402 -5.68 21.12 7.18
C TYR A 402 -6.99 21.89 6.95
N GLU A 403 -7.19 22.41 5.75
CA GLU A 403 -8.43 23.09 5.34
C GLU A 403 -9.47 22.12 4.76
N GLY A 404 -9.29 20.81 4.98
CA GLY A 404 -10.24 19.80 4.56
C GLY A 404 -10.09 19.30 3.12
N LEU A 405 -8.98 19.59 2.43
CA LEU A 405 -8.72 19.14 1.05
C LEU A 405 -9.02 17.65 0.82
N LEU A 406 -8.72 16.80 1.82
CA LEU A 406 -8.87 15.35 1.73
C LEU A 406 -10.05 14.82 2.55
N SER A 407 -10.78 15.66 3.26
CA SER A 407 -11.87 15.24 4.13
C SER A 407 -13.21 15.26 3.40
N HIS A 408 -13.99 14.20 3.55
CA HIS A 408 -15.38 14.09 3.09
C HIS A 408 -16.37 14.18 4.25
N GLY A 409 -15.99 14.84 5.34
CA GLY A 409 -16.81 15.00 6.53
C GLY A 409 -16.43 14.01 7.62
N SER A 410 -17.34 13.10 7.98
CA SER A 410 -17.14 12.20 9.12
C SER A 410 -16.14 11.07 8.81
N PRO A 411 -15.51 10.47 9.84
CA PRO A 411 -14.62 9.33 9.65
C PRO A 411 -15.25 8.14 8.91
N TRP A 412 -16.55 7.92 9.13
CA TRP A 412 -17.29 6.87 8.47
C TRP A 412 -17.60 7.20 7.01
N ALA A 413 -17.89 8.46 6.69
CA ALA A 413 -18.07 8.91 5.31
C ALA A 413 -16.78 8.71 4.49
N ASN A 414 -15.62 9.03 5.08
CA ASN A 414 -14.32 8.79 4.45
C ASN A 414 -14.07 7.30 4.18
N LEU A 415 -14.29 6.44 5.19
CA LEU A 415 -14.14 4.99 5.03
C LEU A 415 -15.09 4.42 3.99
N ARG A 416 -16.39 4.76 4.08
CA ARG A 416 -17.40 4.29 3.14
C ARG A 416 -17.04 4.70 1.71
N ARG A 417 -16.64 5.94 1.50
CA ARG A 417 -16.26 6.45 0.16
C ARG A 417 -15.02 5.76 -0.39
N LEU A 418 -13.99 5.54 0.43
CA LEU A 418 -12.73 4.91 -0.02
C LEU A 418 -12.80 3.38 -0.15
N LEU A 419 -13.78 2.74 0.48
CA LEU A 419 -13.94 1.28 0.48
C LEU A 419 -15.24 0.79 -0.17
N SER A 420 -16.13 1.66 -0.63
CA SER A 420 -17.34 1.26 -1.37
C SER A 420 -16.97 0.71 -2.75
N ASN A 421 -17.85 -0.12 -3.32
CA ASN A 421 -17.73 -0.50 -4.71
C ASN A 421 -18.23 0.71 -5.50
N SER A 422 -17.39 1.28 -6.36
CA SER A 422 -17.68 2.47 -7.16
C SER A 422 -18.70 2.18 -8.28
N THR A 423 -19.90 1.71 -7.94
CA THR A 423 -21.09 1.94 -8.77
C THR A 423 -21.68 3.32 -8.51
N ASP A 424 -21.33 3.95 -7.39
CA ASP A 424 -21.70 5.32 -7.08
C ASP A 424 -21.05 6.28 -8.08
N THR A 425 -21.79 7.33 -8.46
CA THR A 425 -21.42 8.32 -9.48
C THR A 425 -20.18 9.16 -9.13
N THR A 426 -19.64 9.05 -7.91
CA THR A 426 -18.55 9.90 -7.44
C THR A 426 -17.29 9.07 -7.15
N PRO A 427 -16.16 9.32 -7.85
CA PRO A 427 -14.93 8.63 -7.58
C PRO A 427 -14.49 8.84 -6.13
N ALA A 428 -14.00 7.78 -5.48
CA ALA A 428 -13.43 7.87 -4.14
C ALA A 428 -12.27 8.87 -4.03
N CYS A 429 -11.67 9.20 -5.17
CA CYS A 429 -10.52 10.07 -5.30
C CYS A 429 -10.87 11.50 -5.71
N SER A 430 -12.15 11.86 -5.92
CA SER A 430 -12.54 13.19 -6.38
C SER A 430 -12.60 14.21 -5.23
N LEU A 431 -12.59 15.51 -5.58
CA LEU A 431 -12.67 16.60 -4.60
C LEU A 431 -14.01 16.55 -3.85
N SER A 432 -14.00 16.67 -2.53
CA SER A 432 -15.24 16.72 -1.74
C SER A 432 -15.99 18.04 -1.95
N ASP A 433 -17.32 18.04 -1.79
CA ASP A 433 -18.10 19.28 -1.89
C ASP A 433 -17.69 20.30 -0.82
N THR A 434 -17.25 19.84 0.35
CA THR A 434 -16.70 20.70 1.40
C THR A 434 -15.39 21.36 0.96
N ALA A 435 -14.47 20.60 0.35
CA ALA A 435 -13.22 21.14 -0.18
C ALA A 435 -13.48 22.09 -1.37
N LEU A 436 -14.41 21.74 -2.26
CA LEU A 436 -14.82 22.58 -3.38
C LEU A 436 -15.44 23.89 -2.90
N ARG A 437 -16.30 23.86 -1.88
CA ARG A 437 -16.83 25.08 -1.26
C ARG A 437 -15.70 25.98 -0.76
N LYS A 438 -14.69 25.43 -0.08
CA LYS A 438 -13.52 26.18 0.38
C LYS A 438 -12.70 26.77 -0.77
N VAL A 439 -12.57 26.06 -1.89
CA VAL A 439 -11.95 26.58 -3.12
C VAL A 439 -12.73 27.78 -3.66
N LEU A 440 -14.06 27.69 -3.72
CA LEU A 440 -14.94 28.77 -4.19
C LEU A 440 -14.97 29.97 -3.22
N GLU A 441 -14.95 29.74 -1.91
CA GLU A 441 -14.82 30.80 -0.88
C GLU A 441 -13.49 31.55 -1.05
N LYS A 442 -12.37 30.83 -1.21
CA LYS A 442 -11.06 31.46 -1.48
C LYS A 442 -10.99 32.21 -2.81
N ALA A 443 -11.81 31.80 -3.78
CA ALA A 443 -11.98 32.51 -5.04
C ALA A 443 -12.91 33.73 -4.94
N SER A 444 -13.53 33.96 -3.77
CA SER A 444 -14.52 35.02 -3.53
C SER A 444 -15.82 34.84 -4.33
N LEU A 445 -16.16 33.59 -4.70
CA LEU A 445 -17.40 33.24 -5.41
C LEU A 445 -18.52 32.76 -4.48
N LEU A 446 -18.15 32.40 -3.24
CA LEU A 446 -19.09 32.05 -2.17
C LEU A 446 -18.76 32.87 -0.93
N ILE A 447 -19.81 33.31 -0.23
CA ILE A 447 -19.68 33.90 1.10
C ILE A 447 -19.27 32.77 2.06
N PRO A 448 -18.23 32.97 2.90
CA PRO A 448 -17.86 31.99 3.90
C PRO A 448 -19.06 31.60 4.75
N ALA A 449 -19.29 30.30 4.92
CA ALA A 449 -20.26 29.85 5.91
C ALA A 449 -19.81 30.34 7.31
N PRO A 450 -20.74 30.87 8.13
CA PRO A 450 -20.43 31.35 9.48
C PRO A 450 -19.85 30.27 10.39
#